data_AF-A0A120E5W0-F1
#
_entry.id   AF-A0A120E5W0-F1
#
_cell.length_a   1.000
_cell.length_b   1.000
_cell.length_c   1.000
_cell.angle_alpha   90.00
_cell.angle_beta   90.00
_cell.angle_gamma   90.00
#
_symmetry.space_group_name_H-M   'P 1'
#
loop_
_entity.id
_entity.type
_entity.pdbx_description
1 polymer ?
#
loop_
_entity_poly.entity_id
_entity_poly.type
_entity_poly.pdbx_seq_one_letter_code
_entity_poly.pdbx_strand_id
1 'polypeptide(L)'
;MTAADAFVSDSTHSYNGNCYFVHVDPNLAQLIRDAATVVARVTPNDGEESAAWVDSLVQRAQDALPPAPAPAPTPADEADSAEDAAPRPAEESPELKATKRDLVRQLVARLQEGRAKLQALADRDFVGFTNSFLSLVLETQQDADLAHGIEVLVAAIACKDPKPATTQPALSTRYSTLATVFNALPSSLSTLRLQVLRTLVKYAAENDDVAIVKPALDPLQLEQYFAEAGAGAGADETAASLVESLLNNVGGGNGAKAATDPIGTVTLAREILVARLSSSSSAAPSASPVRSKLAATLIALLLASNDVYDFTPYRVLPFPAESSEEATTSVLAETFKRLTDPSSSGGEQAAAAAAADEFASQDELDKAVASTTLFPSSPSPSPSSSSSSSESAPSAATPARTAHFLLRVDRDQLLKKQTLLRFARLCEDKGVGKSVRYDEIAKRLGLSASAGAGASGGEEEDEEAGEEVETWVIDAIRASLVQGRLSQPTQSFLITRVAPLSFASSSSSSSSSTSSWQVIQERLEGWKGALDRVTATVEKSLAVSGASSSQGGARGGGRFGAEELVNHHHQQAVEA
;
A
#
# COMPACT_ATOMS: atom_id res chain seq x y z
N MET A 1 23.06 1.21 8.55
CA MET A 1 21.82 1.37 7.77
C MET A 1 20.95 0.17 8.05
N THR A 2 19.74 0.39 8.56
CA THR A 2 18.74 -0.68 8.56
C THR A 2 18.28 -0.92 7.13
N ALA A 3 17.74 -2.10 6.82
CA ALA A 3 17.26 -2.40 5.46
C ALA A 3 16.12 -1.46 5.02
N ALA A 4 15.33 -0.96 5.97
CA ALA A 4 14.28 0.04 5.71
C ALA A 4 14.87 1.42 5.34
N ASP A 5 16.00 1.81 5.95
CA ASP A 5 16.68 3.07 5.63
C ASP A 5 17.19 3.12 4.17
N ALA A 6 17.38 1.95 3.52
CA ALA A 6 17.84 1.89 2.13
C ALA A 6 16.83 2.50 1.14
N PHE A 7 15.55 2.59 1.52
CA PHE A 7 14.49 3.22 0.71
C PHE A 7 14.14 4.64 1.15
N VAL A 8 14.68 5.11 2.28
CA VAL A 8 14.34 6.41 2.87
C VAL A 8 15.55 7.37 2.87
N SER A 9 16.78 6.87 2.81
CA SER A 9 17.96 7.72 2.91
C SER A 9 18.11 8.65 1.70
N ASP A 10 18.34 9.94 1.95
CA ASP A 10 18.70 10.93 0.91
C ASP A 10 19.95 10.53 0.10
N SER A 11 20.78 9.63 0.62
CA SER A 11 21.95 9.07 -0.06
C SER A 11 21.63 7.95 -1.06
N THR A 12 20.46 7.30 -0.95
CA THR A 12 19.96 6.27 -1.89
C THR A 12 18.77 6.77 -2.72
N HIS A 13 18.13 7.86 -2.30
CA HIS A 13 17.20 8.62 -3.13
C HIS A 13 17.96 9.28 -4.28
N SER A 14 17.88 8.66 -5.45
CA SER A 14 18.27 9.31 -6.67
C SER A 14 17.29 10.44 -6.98
N TYR A 15 17.74 11.69 -6.91
CA TYR A 15 17.10 12.74 -7.69
C TYR A 15 17.20 12.31 -9.17
N ASN A 16 16.08 11.88 -9.75
CA ASN A 16 15.96 11.46 -11.16
C ASN A 16 16.81 10.24 -11.59
N GLY A 17 16.97 9.20 -10.76
CA GLY A 17 17.64 7.96 -11.21
C GLY A 17 19.18 8.01 -11.23
N ASN A 18 19.79 9.14 -10.84
CA ASN A 18 21.23 9.25 -10.67
C ASN A 18 21.61 8.99 -9.20
N CYS A 19 22.01 7.76 -8.87
CA CYS A 19 22.83 7.54 -7.68
C CYS A 19 24.20 8.17 -7.94
N TYR A 20 24.56 9.20 -7.18
CA TYR A 20 25.93 9.73 -7.19
C TYR A 20 26.84 8.69 -6.52
N PHE A 21 27.25 7.68 -7.27
CA PHE A 21 28.52 7.03 -6.96
C PHE A 21 29.54 8.16 -6.97
N VAL A 22 30.27 8.33 -5.86
CA VAL A 22 31.39 9.27 -5.85
C VAL A 22 32.28 8.86 -7.03
N HIS A 23 32.31 9.70 -8.06
CA HIS A 23 33.09 9.53 -9.29
C HIS A 23 34.56 9.74 -8.93
N VAL A 24 35.09 8.92 -8.02
CA VAL A 24 36.53 8.67 -7.96
C VAL A 24 36.73 7.77 -9.16
N ASP A 25 37.25 8.26 -10.29
CA ASP A 25 37.56 7.42 -11.45
C ASP A 25 38.38 6.22 -10.95
N PRO A 26 37.75 5.05 -10.75
CA PRO A 26 38.47 3.94 -10.19
C PRO A 26 39.35 3.44 -11.32
N ASN A 27 40.60 3.12 -11.03
CA ASN A 27 41.44 2.46 -12.03
C ASN A 27 40.68 1.23 -12.56
N LEU A 28 40.28 1.24 -13.84
CA LEU A 28 39.51 0.19 -14.50
C LEU A 28 40.11 -1.20 -14.21
N ALA A 29 41.44 -1.28 -14.26
CA ALA A 29 42.16 -2.52 -13.99
C ALA A 29 41.97 -3.01 -12.54
N GLN A 30 41.81 -2.11 -11.58
CA GLN A 30 41.54 -2.44 -10.18
C GLN A 30 40.09 -2.91 -9.98
N LEU A 31 39.10 -2.25 -10.58
CA LEU A 31 37.71 -2.71 -10.52
C LEU A 31 37.55 -4.10 -11.14
N ILE A 32 38.15 -4.31 -12.32
CA ILE A 32 38.13 -5.60 -13.00
C ILE A 32 38.86 -6.65 -12.16
N ARG A 33 40.01 -6.32 -11.57
CA ARG A 33 40.72 -7.24 -10.65
C ARG A 33 39.84 -7.64 -9.48
N ASP A 34 39.20 -6.69 -8.82
CA ASP A 34 38.40 -6.96 -7.62
C ASP A 34 37.17 -7.81 -7.97
N ALA A 35 36.44 -7.46 -9.04
CA ALA A 35 35.30 -8.23 -9.52
C ALA A 35 35.71 -9.63 -10.00
N ALA A 36 36.75 -9.74 -10.83
CA ALA A 36 37.25 -11.00 -11.36
C ALA A 36 37.75 -11.93 -10.25
N THR A 37 38.43 -11.39 -9.23
CA THR A 37 38.92 -12.20 -8.09
C THR A 37 37.75 -12.86 -7.35
N VAL A 38 36.66 -12.12 -7.12
CA VAL A 38 35.47 -12.67 -6.46
C VAL A 38 34.78 -13.70 -7.35
N VAL A 39 34.58 -13.37 -8.64
CA VAL A 39 33.98 -14.27 -9.63
C VAL A 39 34.75 -15.59 -9.74
N ALA A 40 36.07 -15.53 -9.79
CA ALA A 40 36.95 -16.69 -9.86
C ALA A 40 36.81 -17.61 -8.62
N ARG A 41 36.62 -17.04 -7.43
CA ARG A 41 36.39 -17.81 -6.19
C ARG A 41 35.05 -18.54 -6.18
N VAL A 42 34.03 -17.99 -6.83
CA VAL A 42 32.67 -18.56 -6.82
C VAL A 42 32.44 -19.54 -7.99
N THR A 43 33.33 -19.58 -8.98
CA THR A 43 33.24 -20.53 -10.10
C THR A 43 33.96 -21.86 -9.82
N PRO A 44 33.46 -22.99 -10.34
CA PRO A 44 34.03 -24.32 -10.11
C PRO A 44 35.22 -24.62 -11.05
N ASN A 45 36.35 -23.91 -10.92
CA ASN A 45 37.59 -24.21 -11.67
C ASN A 45 38.79 -24.39 -10.74
N ASP A 46 39.88 -24.98 -11.25
CA ASP A 46 41.14 -25.11 -10.54
C ASP A 46 41.74 -23.73 -10.19
N GLY A 47 42.39 -23.65 -9.04
CA GLY A 47 42.89 -22.37 -8.48
C GLY A 47 43.92 -21.69 -9.39
N GLU A 48 44.73 -22.46 -10.10
CA GLU A 48 45.74 -21.94 -11.03
C GLU A 48 45.09 -21.35 -12.31
N GLU A 49 44.09 -22.03 -12.87
CA GLU A 49 43.34 -21.52 -14.04
C GLU A 49 42.58 -20.23 -13.70
N SER A 50 42.06 -20.17 -12.48
CA SER A 50 41.34 -19.02 -11.96
C SER A 50 42.24 -17.80 -11.79
N ALA A 51 43.47 -17.97 -11.28
CA ALA A 51 44.44 -16.89 -11.17
C ALA A 51 44.91 -16.40 -12.55
N ALA A 52 45.24 -17.32 -13.46
CA ALA A 52 45.65 -16.99 -14.82
C ALA A 52 44.57 -16.22 -15.60
N TRP A 53 43.29 -16.56 -15.39
CA TRP A 53 42.17 -15.83 -15.97
C TRP A 53 42.04 -14.41 -15.42
N VAL A 54 42.19 -14.20 -14.10
CA VAL A 54 42.17 -12.86 -13.50
C VAL A 54 43.30 -12.01 -14.07
N ASP A 55 44.52 -12.55 -14.12
CA ASP A 55 45.69 -11.83 -14.64
C ASP A 55 45.52 -11.47 -16.12
N SER A 56 44.96 -12.37 -16.92
CA SER A 56 44.63 -12.11 -18.34
C SER A 56 43.64 -10.96 -18.52
N LEU A 57 42.57 -10.91 -17.72
CA LEU A 57 41.59 -9.81 -17.77
C LEU A 57 42.20 -8.48 -17.33
N VAL A 58 43.01 -8.48 -16.28
CA VAL A 58 43.69 -7.29 -15.78
C VAL A 58 44.71 -6.76 -16.78
N GLN A 59 45.48 -7.65 -17.41
CA GLN A 59 46.43 -7.26 -18.46
C GLN A 59 45.70 -6.63 -19.65
N ARG A 60 44.61 -7.27 -20.13
CA ARG A 60 43.79 -6.70 -21.21
C ARG A 60 43.18 -5.34 -20.83
N ALA A 61 42.81 -5.15 -19.57
CA ALA A 61 42.32 -3.86 -19.09
C ALA A 61 43.42 -2.80 -19.11
N GLN A 62 44.64 -3.13 -18.66
CA GLN A 62 45.80 -2.23 -18.66
C GLN A 62 46.27 -1.87 -20.06
N ASP A 63 46.34 -2.84 -20.96
CA ASP A 63 46.74 -2.66 -22.36
C ASP A 63 45.76 -1.77 -23.13
N ALA A 64 44.50 -1.71 -22.66
CA ALA A 64 43.49 -0.86 -23.26
C ALA A 64 43.73 0.62 -22.94
N LEU A 65 44.23 0.98 -21.73
CA LEU A 65 44.40 2.38 -21.33
C LEU A 65 45.30 3.15 -22.33
N PRO A 66 44.94 4.40 -22.67
CA PRO A 66 45.78 5.21 -23.54
C PRO A 66 47.14 5.44 -22.86
N PRO A 67 48.25 5.49 -23.62
CA PRO A 67 49.56 5.81 -23.06
C PRO A 67 49.48 7.16 -22.33
N ALA A 68 50.04 7.21 -21.13
CA ALA A 68 50.04 8.42 -20.31
C ALA A 68 50.49 9.63 -21.16
N PRO A 69 49.82 10.79 -21.05
CA PRO A 69 50.19 11.96 -21.84
C PRO A 69 51.69 12.25 -21.63
N ALA A 70 52.42 12.35 -22.74
CA ALA A 70 53.84 12.67 -22.68
C ALA A 70 54.03 13.94 -21.82
N PRO A 71 55.02 13.98 -20.92
CA PRO A 71 55.27 15.16 -20.12
C PRO A 71 55.42 16.34 -21.08
N ALA A 72 54.52 17.32 -20.95
CA ALA A 72 54.58 18.52 -21.77
C ALA A 72 56.00 19.10 -21.65
N PRO A 73 56.63 19.52 -22.77
CA PRO A 73 57.90 20.22 -22.69
C PRO A 73 57.68 21.43 -21.79
N THR A 74 58.38 21.47 -20.65
CA THR A 74 58.43 22.62 -19.76
C THR A 74 58.73 23.86 -20.59
N PRO A 75 57.82 24.84 -20.73
CA PRO A 75 58.22 26.14 -21.19
C PRO A 75 59.01 26.76 -20.05
N ALA A 76 60.34 26.83 -20.24
CA ALA A 76 61.11 27.80 -19.51
C ALA A 76 60.57 29.19 -19.90
N ASP A 77 60.22 29.97 -18.88
CA ASP A 77 59.80 31.37 -18.95
C ASP A 77 58.43 31.62 -19.62
N GLU A 78 57.38 31.75 -18.81
CA GLU A 78 56.60 32.99 -18.73
C GLU A 78 55.63 32.92 -17.54
N ALA A 79 55.79 33.89 -16.64
CA ALA A 79 54.92 34.12 -15.50
C ALA A 79 53.62 34.83 -15.96
N ASP A 80 52.58 34.58 -15.17
CA ASP A 80 51.27 35.24 -15.14
C ASP A 80 50.19 34.82 -16.16
N SER A 81 49.09 34.33 -15.57
CA SER A 81 47.70 34.28 -16.08
C SER A 81 47.24 32.97 -16.72
N ALA A 82 47.00 31.94 -15.91
CA ALA A 82 46.06 30.85 -16.24
C ALA A 82 45.53 30.16 -14.98
N GLU A 83 44.74 30.87 -14.17
CA GLU A 83 43.78 30.21 -13.29
C GLU A 83 42.52 29.86 -14.11
N ASP A 84 42.02 28.64 -13.88
CA ASP A 84 40.66 28.19 -14.20
C ASP A 84 40.36 27.54 -15.57
N ALA A 85 41.21 26.60 -16.00
CA ALA A 85 40.80 25.57 -16.95
C ALA A 85 40.81 24.19 -16.27
N ALA A 86 39.67 23.80 -15.69
CA ALA A 86 39.44 22.44 -15.21
C ALA A 86 39.79 21.42 -16.33
N PRO A 87 40.45 20.29 -16.01
CA PRO A 87 40.82 19.30 -17.01
C PRO A 87 39.54 18.73 -17.62
N ARG A 88 39.35 18.94 -18.92
CA ARG A 88 38.26 18.31 -19.68
C ARG A 88 38.45 16.79 -19.59
N PRO A 89 37.40 16.01 -19.26
CA PRO A 89 37.49 14.56 -19.25
C PRO A 89 37.93 14.08 -20.63
N ALA A 90 39.01 13.30 -20.68
CA ALA A 90 39.54 12.78 -21.93
C ALA A 90 38.45 11.93 -22.61
N GLU A 91 38.05 12.30 -23.83
CA GLU A 91 37.07 11.52 -24.59
C GLU A 91 37.61 10.10 -24.81
N GLU A 92 36.98 9.12 -24.18
CA GLU A 92 37.35 7.72 -24.32
C GLU A 92 37.22 7.26 -25.78
N SER A 93 38.31 6.68 -26.32
CA SER A 93 38.32 6.06 -27.65
C SER A 93 37.17 5.03 -27.80
N PRO A 94 36.51 4.93 -28.96
CA PRO A 94 35.48 3.91 -29.20
C PRO A 94 36.02 2.47 -29.03
N GLU A 95 37.31 2.25 -29.26
CA GLU A 95 37.99 0.96 -29.09
C GLU A 95 38.14 0.57 -27.60
N LEU A 96 38.41 1.56 -26.75
CA LEU A 96 38.42 1.40 -25.29
C LEU A 96 37.05 0.96 -24.77
N LYS A 97 35.98 1.58 -25.27
CA LYS A 97 34.61 1.20 -24.90
C LYS A 97 34.26 -0.21 -25.36
N ALA A 98 34.76 -0.64 -26.53
CA ALA A 98 34.51 -1.99 -27.04
C ALA A 98 35.23 -3.06 -26.22
N THR A 99 36.49 -2.81 -25.84
CA THR A 99 37.27 -3.72 -24.98
C THR A 99 36.70 -3.80 -23.58
N LYS A 100 36.33 -2.68 -22.95
CA LYS A 100 35.59 -2.65 -21.67
C LYS A 100 34.33 -3.54 -21.72
N ARG A 101 33.51 -3.39 -22.77
CA ARG A 101 32.28 -4.20 -22.97
C ARG A 101 32.56 -5.70 -23.03
N ASP A 102 33.59 -6.10 -23.78
CA ASP A 102 33.96 -7.52 -23.91
C ASP A 102 34.41 -8.13 -22.57
N LEU A 103 35.20 -7.40 -21.79
CA LEU A 103 35.65 -7.83 -20.47
C LEU A 103 34.46 -8.02 -19.51
N VAL A 104 33.50 -7.09 -19.52
CA VAL A 104 32.29 -7.19 -18.68
C VAL A 104 31.39 -8.34 -19.12
N ARG A 105 31.24 -8.61 -20.43
CA ARG A 105 30.48 -9.80 -20.88
C ARG A 105 31.09 -11.11 -20.40
N GLN A 106 32.42 -11.23 -20.43
CA GLN A 106 33.11 -12.41 -19.90
C GLN A 106 32.89 -12.55 -18.38
N LEU A 107 32.91 -11.45 -17.63
CA LEU A 107 32.59 -11.44 -16.20
C LEU A 107 31.14 -11.90 -15.93
N VAL A 108 30.17 -11.39 -16.67
CA VAL A 108 28.74 -11.76 -16.55
C VAL A 108 28.55 -13.24 -16.84
N ALA A 109 29.12 -13.75 -17.93
CA ALA A 109 29.01 -15.16 -18.31
C ALA A 109 29.58 -16.08 -17.22
N ARG A 110 30.76 -15.75 -16.67
CA ARG A 110 31.37 -16.56 -15.62
C ARG A 110 30.64 -16.44 -14.28
N LEU A 111 30.08 -15.27 -13.96
CA LEU A 111 29.23 -15.09 -12.78
C LEU A 111 27.96 -15.96 -12.86
N GLN A 112 27.37 -16.09 -14.03
CA GLN A 112 26.18 -16.93 -14.25
C GLN A 112 26.45 -18.40 -13.88
N GLU A 113 27.65 -18.91 -14.16
CA GLU A 113 28.09 -20.27 -13.78
C GLU A 113 28.31 -20.41 -12.26
N GLY A 114 28.80 -19.35 -11.61
CA GLY A 114 29.15 -19.33 -10.18
C GLY A 114 28.08 -18.79 -9.23
N ARG A 115 26.91 -18.37 -9.74
CA ARG A 115 25.92 -17.56 -9.00
C ARG A 115 25.47 -18.13 -7.65
N ALA A 116 25.38 -19.45 -7.53
CA ALA A 116 24.94 -20.11 -6.29
C ALA A 116 25.97 -19.97 -5.15
N LYS A 117 27.27 -19.91 -5.49
CA LYS A 117 28.35 -19.78 -4.49
C LYS A 117 28.60 -18.34 -4.06
N LEU A 118 28.01 -17.34 -4.74
CA LEU A 118 28.09 -15.94 -4.33
C LEU A 118 27.56 -15.74 -2.90
N GLN A 119 26.61 -16.58 -2.48
CA GLN A 119 26.01 -16.53 -1.16
C GLN A 119 26.87 -17.15 -0.05
N ALA A 120 28.04 -17.71 -0.39
CA ALA A 120 29.01 -18.16 0.60
C ALA A 120 30.02 -17.05 0.99
N LEU A 121 29.87 -15.85 0.41
CA LEU A 121 30.71 -14.71 0.72
C LEU A 121 30.28 -14.05 2.05
N ALA A 122 31.26 -13.49 2.76
CA ALA A 122 30.98 -12.64 3.91
C ALA A 122 30.29 -11.33 3.46
N ASP A 123 29.48 -10.74 4.35
CA ASP A 123 28.69 -9.53 4.06
C ASP A 123 29.50 -8.41 3.39
N ARG A 124 30.70 -8.11 3.93
CA ARG A 124 31.56 -7.05 3.41
C ARG A 124 31.99 -7.31 1.97
N ASP A 125 32.43 -8.53 1.69
CA ASP A 125 32.94 -8.90 0.37
C ASP A 125 31.78 -9.02 -0.64
N PHE A 126 30.60 -9.44 -0.17
CA PHE A 126 29.37 -9.48 -0.96
C PHE A 126 28.89 -8.09 -1.39
N VAL A 127 28.81 -7.14 -0.46
CA VAL A 127 28.43 -5.74 -0.78
C VAL A 127 29.47 -5.08 -1.67
N GLY A 128 30.76 -5.23 -1.33
CA GLY A 128 31.86 -4.67 -2.12
C GLY A 128 31.84 -5.18 -3.57
N PHE A 129 31.69 -6.49 -3.75
CA PHE A 129 31.54 -7.10 -5.08
C PHE A 129 30.34 -6.52 -5.83
N THR A 130 29.18 -6.47 -5.19
CA THR A 130 27.95 -6.06 -5.87
C THR A 130 28.03 -4.61 -6.34
N ASN A 131 28.57 -3.70 -5.51
CA ASN A 131 28.74 -2.30 -5.88
C ASN A 131 29.75 -2.12 -7.02
N SER A 132 30.90 -2.81 -6.97
CA SER A 132 31.90 -2.76 -8.04
C SER A 132 31.37 -3.35 -9.35
N PHE A 133 30.68 -4.47 -9.29
CA PHE A 133 30.08 -5.10 -10.46
C PHE A 133 28.97 -4.24 -11.05
N LEU A 134 28.06 -3.72 -10.24
CA LEU A 134 27.00 -2.81 -10.68
C LEU A 134 27.56 -1.57 -11.37
N SER A 135 28.60 -0.96 -10.80
CA SER A 135 29.30 0.19 -11.39
C SER A 135 29.88 -0.16 -12.77
N LEU A 136 30.56 -1.31 -12.89
CA LEU A 136 31.12 -1.78 -14.16
C LEU A 136 30.04 -2.02 -15.22
N VAL A 137 28.91 -2.64 -14.85
CA VAL A 137 27.84 -2.94 -15.82
C VAL A 137 27.15 -1.65 -16.26
N LEU A 138 26.85 -0.72 -15.35
CA LEU A 138 26.22 0.57 -15.66
C LEU A 138 27.11 1.48 -16.54
N GLU A 139 28.43 1.50 -16.32
CA GLU A 139 29.35 2.33 -17.09
C GLU A 139 29.59 1.79 -18.51
N THR A 140 29.61 0.47 -18.68
CA THR A 140 30.16 -0.14 -19.90
C THR A 140 29.09 -0.62 -20.89
N GLN A 141 27.91 -1.02 -20.43
CA GLN A 141 26.98 -1.78 -21.27
C GLN A 141 25.85 -0.93 -21.86
N GLN A 142 25.39 -1.34 -23.04
CA GLN A 142 24.19 -0.79 -23.68
C GLN A 142 22.95 -1.55 -23.19
N ASP A 143 21.76 -0.97 -23.36
CA ASP A 143 20.51 -1.38 -22.70
C ASP A 143 20.23 -2.90 -22.68
N ALA A 144 20.47 -3.64 -23.77
CA ALA A 144 20.20 -5.07 -23.85
C ALA A 144 21.22 -5.94 -23.07
N ASP A 145 22.52 -5.66 -23.22
CA ASP A 145 23.58 -6.38 -22.50
C ASP A 145 23.51 -6.04 -20.99
N LEU A 146 23.21 -4.76 -20.69
CA LEU A 146 23.02 -4.22 -19.34
C LEU A 146 21.87 -4.94 -18.60
N ALA A 147 20.72 -5.13 -19.27
CA ALA A 147 19.60 -5.85 -18.69
C ALA A 147 19.98 -7.28 -18.29
N HIS A 148 20.67 -8.01 -19.17
CA HIS A 148 21.13 -9.37 -18.87
C HIS A 148 22.09 -9.41 -17.67
N GLY A 149 23.08 -8.50 -17.63
CA GLY A 149 24.02 -8.43 -16.51
C GLY A 149 23.34 -8.17 -15.16
N ILE A 150 22.34 -7.30 -15.12
CA ILE A 150 21.55 -7.00 -13.92
C ILE A 150 20.67 -8.18 -13.52
N GLU A 151 20.02 -8.86 -14.47
CA GLU A 151 19.22 -10.06 -14.19
C GLU A 151 20.06 -11.17 -13.55
N VAL A 152 21.27 -11.41 -14.07
CA VAL A 152 22.21 -12.38 -13.51
C VAL A 152 22.58 -12.01 -12.07
N LEU A 153 22.87 -10.73 -11.82
CA LEU A 153 23.21 -10.23 -10.49
C LEU A 153 22.04 -10.38 -9.50
N VAL A 154 20.84 -9.95 -9.88
CA VAL A 154 19.63 -10.04 -9.07
C VAL A 154 19.30 -11.50 -8.76
N ALA A 155 19.40 -12.39 -9.75
CA ALA A 155 19.22 -13.83 -9.56
C ALA A 155 20.26 -14.44 -8.61
N ALA A 156 21.51 -13.97 -8.64
CA ALA A 156 22.55 -14.42 -7.72
C ALA A 156 22.27 -13.98 -6.26
N ILE A 157 21.81 -12.74 -6.07
CA ILE A 157 21.46 -12.20 -4.74
C ILE A 157 20.24 -12.92 -4.15
N ALA A 158 19.20 -13.15 -4.97
CA ALA A 158 17.93 -13.77 -4.56
C ALA A 158 17.92 -15.31 -4.66
N CYS A 159 19.05 -15.96 -4.98
CA CYS A 159 19.13 -17.42 -5.11
C CYS A 159 18.77 -18.12 -3.78
N LYS A 160 18.07 -19.26 -3.85
CA LYS A 160 17.71 -20.07 -2.67
C LYS A 160 18.68 -21.23 -2.42
N ASP A 161 19.56 -21.52 -3.38
CA ASP A 161 20.36 -22.73 -3.43
C ASP A 161 21.80 -22.61 -2.90
N PRO A 162 22.02 -22.21 -1.64
CA PRO A 162 23.17 -22.73 -0.93
C PRO A 162 22.64 -23.70 0.12
N LYS A 163 22.90 -24.99 -0.14
CA LYS A 163 23.17 -25.97 0.91
C LYS A 163 23.91 -25.24 2.04
N PRO A 164 23.46 -25.30 3.31
CA PRO A 164 23.79 -24.32 4.33
C PRO A 164 25.30 -24.13 4.43
N ALA A 165 25.78 -23.06 3.78
CA ALA A 165 27.15 -22.63 3.91
C ALA A 165 27.28 -22.01 5.30
N THR A 166 28.43 -22.21 5.95
CA THR A 166 28.68 -21.75 7.33
C THR A 166 28.66 -20.23 7.46
N THR A 167 28.65 -19.51 6.32
CA THR A 167 28.77 -18.06 6.17
C THR A 167 27.85 -17.63 5.03
N GLN A 168 26.59 -17.31 5.35
CA GLN A 168 25.68 -16.66 4.40
C GLN A 168 25.60 -15.16 4.74
N PRO A 169 25.52 -14.28 3.73
CA PRO A 169 25.30 -12.86 4.00
C PRO A 169 23.93 -12.68 4.66
N ALA A 170 23.88 -11.79 5.64
CA ALA A 170 22.67 -11.50 6.40
C ALA A 170 21.53 -11.05 5.46
N LEU A 171 20.29 -11.39 5.83
CA LEU A 171 19.11 -11.00 5.04
C LEU A 171 19.02 -9.48 4.85
N SER A 172 19.34 -8.71 5.89
CA SER A 172 19.43 -7.25 5.84
C SER A 172 20.42 -6.76 4.79
N THR A 173 21.60 -7.39 4.69
CA THR A 173 22.60 -7.08 3.67
C THR A 173 22.02 -7.31 2.28
N ARG A 174 21.37 -8.45 2.05
CA ARG A 174 20.77 -8.80 0.75
C ARG A 174 19.68 -7.81 0.33
N TYR A 175 18.79 -7.42 1.26
CA TYR A 175 17.78 -6.40 0.99
C TYR A 175 18.41 -5.05 0.65
N SER A 176 19.42 -4.62 1.41
CA SER A 176 20.12 -3.37 1.15
C SER A 176 20.81 -3.38 -0.22
N THR A 177 21.42 -4.50 -0.61
CA THR A 177 22.07 -4.65 -1.91
C THR A 177 21.05 -4.63 -3.05
N LEU A 178 19.92 -5.33 -2.92
CA LEU A 178 18.83 -5.27 -3.91
C LEU A 178 18.23 -3.87 -4.03
N ALA A 179 18.07 -3.16 -2.91
CA ALA A 179 17.61 -1.78 -2.90
C ALA A 179 18.61 -0.84 -3.61
N THR A 180 19.91 -1.02 -3.38
CA THR A 180 20.96 -0.29 -4.12
C THR A 180 20.88 -0.56 -5.61
N VAL A 181 20.73 -1.81 -6.03
CA VAL A 181 20.54 -2.15 -7.45
C VAL A 181 19.30 -1.45 -7.99
N PHE A 182 18.16 -1.54 -7.31
CA PHE A 182 16.91 -0.89 -7.73
C PHE A 182 17.02 0.63 -7.88
N ASN A 183 17.71 1.29 -6.95
CA ASN A 183 17.86 2.75 -6.93
C ASN A 183 18.88 3.27 -7.95
N ALA A 184 19.87 2.46 -8.31
CA ALA A 184 20.92 2.79 -9.27
C ALA A 184 20.50 2.65 -10.74
N LEU A 185 19.32 2.07 -11.02
CA LEU A 185 18.85 1.91 -12.39
C LEU A 185 18.33 3.23 -12.96
N PRO A 186 18.74 3.60 -14.19
CA PRO A 186 18.22 4.79 -14.86
C PRO A 186 16.75 4.62 -15.24
N SER A 187 16.03 5.73 -15.36
CA SER A 187 14.61 5.76 -15.77
C SER A 187 14.36 5.23 -17.18
N SER A 188 15.39 5.17 -18.04
CA SER A 188 15.32 4.53 -19.36
C SER A 188 15.10 3.01 -19.28
N LEU A 189 15.45 2.38 -18.15
CA LEU A 189 15.32 0.94 -17.90
C LEU A 189 14.20 0.64 -16.89
N SER A 190 13.11 1.38 -16.98
CA SER A 190 11.94 1.27 -16.09
C SER A 190 11.34 -0.14 -16.02
N THR A 191 11.28 -0.88 -17.14
CA THR A 191 10.82 -2.28 -17.15
C THR A 191 11.70 -3.20 -16.29
N LEU A 192 13.02 -3.05 -16.41
CA LEU A 192 13.98 -3.82 -15.61
C LEU A 192 13.90 -3.43 -14.13
N ARG A 193 13.73 -2.14 -13.85
CA ARG A 193 13.52 -1.63 -12.49
C ARG A 193 12.29 -2.26 -11.82
N LEU A 194 11.18 -2.41 -12.56
CA LEU A 194 9.99 -3.12 -12.09
C LEU A 194 10.25 -4.62 -11.83
N GLN A 195 11.08 -5.27 -12.65
CA GLN A 195 11.49 -6.67 -12.44
C GLN A 195 12.35 -6.85 -11.18
N VAL A 196 13.26 -5.91 -10.90
CA VAL A 196 14.01 -5.88 -9.64
C VAL A 196 13.06 -5.69 -8.46
N LEU A 197 12.13 -4.74 -8.54
CA LEU A 197 11.11 -4.52 -7.50
C LEU A 197 10.28 -5.78 -7.24
N ARG A 198 9.81 -6.45 -8.30
CA ARG A 198 9.08 -7.73 -8.21
C ARG A 198 9.88 -8.78 -7.46
N THR A 199 11.18 -8.89 -7.77
CA THR A 199 12.07 -9.86 -7.11
C THR A 199 12.29 -9.50 -5.65
N LEU A 200 12.44 -8.22 -5.34
CA LEU A 200 12.64 -7.70 -4.00
C LEU A 200 11.40 -7.97 -3.12
N VAL A 201 10.19 -7.67 -3.62
CA VAL A 201 8.93 -7.93 -2.92
C VAL A 201 8.68 -9.42 -2.76
N LYS A 202 8.95 -10.23 -3.79
CA LYS A 202 8.85 -11.69 -3.69
C LYS A 202 9.79 -12.22 -2.60
N TYR A 203 11.05 -11.77 -2.60
CA TYR A 203 12.04 -12.20 -1.62
C TYR A 203 11.67 -11.75 -0.20
N ALA A 204 11.18 -10.52 -0.02
CA ALA A 204 10.72 -10.02 1.27
C ALA A 204 9.49 -10.79 1.78
N ALA A 205 8.54 -11.07 0.90
CA ALA A 205 7.35 -11.83 1.26
C ALA A 205 7.68 -13.28 1.64
N GLU A 206 8.63 -13.93 0.96
CA GLU A 206 9.09 -15.29 1.29
C GLU A 206 9.79 -15.41 2.66
N ASN A 207 10.29 -14.30 3.22
CA ASN A 207 10.96 -14.25 4.52
C ASN A 207 10.15 -13.50 5.59
N ASP A 208 8.85 -13.24 5.36
CA ASP A 208 7.95 -12.49 6.26
C ASP A 208 8.41 -11.06 6.63
N ASP A 209 9.24 -10.43 5.78
CA ASP A 209 9.88 -9.11 6.02
C ASP A 209 9.30 -7.99 5.14
N VAL A 210 7.99 -8.05 4.85
CA VAL A 210 7.30 -7.09 3.95
C VAL A 210 7.40 -5.63 4.44
N ALA A 211 7.62 -5.42 5.73
CA ALA A 211 7.80 -4.08 6.29
C ALA A 211 8.98 -3.32 5.67
N ILE A 212 10.03 -4.03 5.23
CA ILE A 212 11.22 -3.42 4.62
C ILE A 212 10.91 -2.80 3.26
N VAL A 213 9.98 -3.40 2.51
CA VAL A 213 9.66 -3.00 1.13
C VAL A 213 8.52 -2.01 1.02
N LYS A 214 7.80 -1.79 2.14
CA LYS A 214 6.64 -0.89 2.21
C LYS A 214 6.92 0.52 1.68
N PRO A 215 8.07 1.17 1.97
CA PRO A 215 8.34 2.51 1.42
C PRO A 215 8.43 2.51 -0.11
N ALA A 216 9.01 1.45 -0.72
CA ALA A 216 9.10 1.32 -2.18
C ALA A 216 7.76 0.99 -2.86
N LEU A 217 6.78 0.54 -2.07
CA LEU A 217 5.43 0.21 -2.49
C LEU A 217 4.43 1.34 -2.21
N ASP A 218 4.91 2.54 -1.90
CA ASP A 218 4.04 3.71 -1.77
C ASP A 218 3.23 3.89 -3.07
N PRO A 219 1.87 3.95 -3.00
CA PRO A 219 1.04 3.91 -4.20
C PRO A 219 1.33 5.04 -5.19
N LEU A 220 1.72 6.22 -4.71
CA LEU A 220 2.04 7.37 -5.57
C LEU A 220 3.35 7.14 -6.33
N GLN A 221 4.38 6.67 -5.62
CA GLN A 221 5.68 6.35 -6.21
C GLN A 221 5.59 5.18 -7.18
N LEU A 222 4.76 4.18 -6.87
CA LEU A 222 4.54 3.02 -7.71
C LEU A 222 3.84 3.38 -9.02
N GLU A 223 2.84 4.27 -8.98
CA GLU A 223 2.21 4.80 -10.19
C GLU A 223 3.19 5.59 -11.07
N GLN A 224 4.13 6.33 -10.46
CA GLN A 224 5.21 6.97 -11.20
C GLN A 224 6.07 5.93 -11.93
N TYR A 225 6.45 4.82 -11.26
CA TYR A 225 7.23 3.76 -11.90
C TYR A 225 6.47 3.08 -13.05
N PHE A 226 5.16 2.88 -12.93
CA PHE A 226 4.36 2.34 -14.02
C PHE A 226 4.20 3.33 -15.18
N ALA A 227 4.08 4.63 -14.89
CA ALA A 227 4.06 5.66 -15.92
C ALA A 227 5.39 5.71 -16.70
N GLU A 228 6.52 5.57 -16.01
CA GLU A 228 7.87 5.50 -16.60
C GLU A 228 8.08 4.22 -17.43
N ALA A 229 7.46 3.11 -17.07
CA ALA A 229 7.54 1.82 -17.78
C ALA A 229 6.64 1.72 -19.03
N GLY A 230 5.76 2.69 -19.25
CA GLY A 230 4.79 2.68 -20.32
C GLY A 230 3.46 2.04 -19.89
N ALA A 231 2.37 2.70 -20.25
CA ALA A 231 1.04 2.32 -19.81
C ALA A 231 0.48 1.12 -20.60
N GLY A 232 -0.04 0.12 -19.90
CA GLY A 232 -0.89 -0.92 -20.49
C GLY A 232 -0.76 -2.26 -19.79
N ALA A 233 -0.25 -3.27 -20.50
CA ALA A 233 -0.30 -4.66 -20.04
C ALA A 233 0.80 -5.04 -19.02
N GLY A 234 2.05 -4.60 -19.23
CA GLY A 234 3.17 -4.98 -18.36
C GLY A 234 3.06 -4.43 -16.93
N ALA A 235 2.45 -3.25 -16.77
CA ALA A 235 2.19 -2.65 -15.46
C ALA A 235 1.13 -3.45 -14.67
N ASP A 236 0.06 -3.88 -15.35
CA ASP A 236 -1.02 -4.66 -14.73
C ASP A 236 -0.52 -6.07 -14.35
N GLU A 237 0.31 -6.71 -15.18
CA GLU A 237 0.95 -7.99 -14.87
C GLU A 237 1.93 -7.87 -13.69
N THR A 238 2.69 -6.78 -13.62
CA THR A 238 3.60 -6.53 -12.51
C THR A 238 2.82 -6.32 -11.22
N ALA A 239 1.78 -5.49 -11.24
CA ALA A 239 0.89 -5.28 -10.09
C ALA A 239 0.24 -6.59 -9.62
N ALA A 240 -0.25 -7.41 -10.56
CA ALA A 240 -0.78 -8.74 -10.25
C ALA A 240 0.26 -9.60 -9.52
N SER A 241 1.49 -9.69 -10.05
CA SER A 241 2.52 -10.48 -9.39
C SER A 241 2.96 -9.94 -8.03
N LEU A 242 2.95 -8.61 -7.84
CA LEU A 242 3.25 -7.99 -6.54
C LEU A 242 2.18 -8.40 -5.52
N VAL A 243 0.90 -8.23 -5.88
CA VAL A 243 -0.24 -8.62 -5.04
C VAL A 243 -0.25 -10.12 -4.74
N GLU A 244 0.05 -10.97 -5.73
CA GLU A 244 0.23 -12.41 -5.53
C GLU A 244 1.33 -12.74 -4.53
N SER A 245 2.48 -12.10 -4.64
CA SER A 245 3.62 -12.34 -3.74
C SER A 245 3.30 -11.90 -2.32
N LEU A 246 2.61 -10.77 -2.17
CA LEU A 246 2.17 -10.25 -0.88
C LEU A 246 1.15 -11.19 -0.21
N LEU A 247 0.09 -11.59 -0.93
CA LEU A 247 -1.01 -12.37 -0.34
C LEU A 247 -0.66 -13.85 -0.11
N ASN A 248 0.22 -14.46 -0.92
CA ASN A 248 0.61 -15.87 -0.77
C ASN A 248 1.34 -16.15 0.55
N ASN A 249 2.03 -15.16 1.13
CA ASN A 249 2.85 -15.36 2.32
C ASN A 249 2.17 -14.94 3.64
N VAL A 250 1.05 -14.20 3.60
CA VAL A 250 0.39 -13.66 4.80
C VAL A 250 -0.14 -14.74 5.78
N GLY A 251 -0.22 -16.01 5.38
CA GLY A 251 -0.48 -17.11 6.32
C GLY A 251 0.51 -18.28 6.26
N GLY A 252 1.73 -18.04 5.75
CA GLY A 252 2.84 -19.01 5.78
C GLY A 252 3.51 -19.12 7.17
N GLY A 253 3.32 -18.12 8.04
CA GLY A 253 3.86 -18.14 9.39
C GLY A 253 3.13 -19.13 10.31
N ASN A 254 3.85 -20.16 10.78
CA ASN A 254 3.46 -21.14 11.82
C ASN A 254 2.13 -20.83 12.54
N GLY A 255 1.01 -21.30 11.97
CA GLY A 255 -0.30 -21.64 12.58
C GLY A 255 -1.04 -20.66 13.50
N ALA A 256 -0.40 -19.64 14.06
CA ALA A 256 -0.91 -18.82 15.17
C ALA A 256 -0.87 -17.31 14.89
N LYS A 257 -0.18 -16.87 13.83
CA LYS A 257 -0.14 -15.46 13.40
C LYS A 257 -1.07 -15.11 12.23
N ALA A 258 -1.74 -16.10 11.64
CA ALA A 258 -2.62 -15.90 10.48
C ALA A 258 -3.90 -15.10 10.76
N ALA A 259 -4.28 -14.92 12.04
CA ALA A 259 -5.52 -14.23 12.42
C ALA A 259 -5.40 -12.70 12.53
N THR A 260 -4.19 -12.16 12.61
CA THR A 260 -3.96 -10.71 12.67
C THR A 260 -2.94 -10.37 11.62
N ASP A 261 -3.35 -9.72 10.52
CA ASP A 261 -2.46 -9.12 9.52
C ASP A 261 -1.48 -8.18 10.26
N PRO A 262 -0.26 -8.63 10.60
CA PRO A 262 0.54 -7.94 11.61
C PRO A 262 1.27 -6.74 11.00
N ILE A 263 1.27 -6.62 9.67
CA ILE A 263 2.08 -5.67 8.91
C ILE A 263 1.19 -4.77 8.03
N GLY A 264 -0.11 -5.08 7.91
CA GLY A 264 -1.02 -4.37 7.01
C GLY A 264 -0.78 -4.75 5.55
N THR A 265 -0.36 -5.98 5.29
CA THR A 265 -0.06 -6.48 3.95
C THR A 265 -1.32 -6.54 3.09
N VAL A 266 -2.47 -6.88 3.68
CA VAL A 266 -3.77 -6.84 2.98
C VAL A 266 -4.14 -5.40 2.65
N THR A 267 -3.92 -4.48 3.58
CA THR A 267 -4.12 -3.04 3.35
C THR A 267 -3.25 -2.53 2.21
N LEU A 268 -1.96 -2.86 2.22
CA LEU A 268 -1.03 -2.48 1.16
C LEU A 268 -1.44 -3.06 -0.20
N ALA A 269 -1.86 -4.33 -0.25
CA ALA A 269 -2.36 -4.95 -1.47
C ALA A 269 -3.61 -4.21 -2.00
N ARG A 270 -4.55 -3.82 -1.13
CA ARG A 270 -5.71 -3.00 -1.50
C ARG A 270 -5.28 -1.63 -2.05
N GLU A 271 -4.38 -0.94 -1.37
CA GLU A 271 -3.88 0.38 -1.79
C GLU A 271 -3.23 0.33 -3.18
N ILE A 272 -2.40 -0.67 -3.44
CA ILE A 272 -1.79 -0.92 -4.76
C ILE A 272 -2.88 -1.14 -5.82
N LEU A 273 -3.87 -2.00 -5.54
CA LEU A 273 -4.96 -2.29 -6.47
C LEU A 273 -5.81 -1.05 -6.78
N VAL A 274 -6.11 -0.23 -5.76
CA VAL A 274 -6.87 1.01 -5.92
C VAL A 274 -6.12 2.01 -6.79
N ALA A 275 -4.84 2.24 -6.52
CA ALA A 275 -4.03 3.17 -7.31
C ALA A 275 -3.98 2.76 -8.79
N ARG A 276 -3.74 1.46 -9.06
CA ARG A 276 -3.71 0.90 -10.42
C ARG A 276 -5.04 1.05 -11.14
N LEU A 277 -6.15 0.69 -10.49
CA LEU A 277 -7.47 0.72 -11.11
C LEU A 277 -7.99 2.15 -11.30
N SER A 278 -7.54 3.10 -10.46
CA SER A 278 -7.87 4.53 -10.56
C SER A 278 -7.05 5.27 -11.62
N SER A 279 -5.90 4.72 -12.04
CA SER A 279 -5.04 5.38 -13.02
C SER A 279 -5.74 5.56 -14.38
N SER A 280 -5.85 6.83 -14.81
CA SER A 280 -6.54 7.25 -16.05
C SER A 280 -5.86 6.76 -17.34
N SER A 281 -4.61 6.30 -17.23
CA SER A 281 -3.79 5.86 -18.35
C SER A 281 -4.24 4.54 -19.00
N SER A 282 -5.33 3.93 -18.50
CA SER A 282 -5.86 2.64 -18.96
C SER A 282 -7.28 2.72 -19.55
N ALA A 283 -7.74 3.91 -19.95
CA ALA A 283 -9.08 4.13 -20.51
C ALA A 283 -9.30 3.56 -21.94
N ALA A 284 -8.51 2.56 -22.38
CA ALA A 284 -8.72 1.89 -23.66
C ALA A 284 -9.76 0.75 -23.52
N PRO A 285 -10.74 0.64 -24.45
CA PRO A 285 -12.01 -0.08 -24.28
C PRO A 285 -11.98 -1.61 -24.48
N SER A 286 -10.83 -2.26 -24.28
CA SER A 286 -10.75 -3.72 -24.18
C SER A 286 -10.00 -4.09 -22.91
N ALA A 287 -10.74 -4.15 -21.79
CA ALA A 287 -10.22 -4.49 -20.48
C ALA A 287 -9.35 -5.75 -20.59
N SER A 288 -8.06 -5.64 -20.30
CA SER A 288 -7.17 -6.80 -20.26
C SER A 288 -7.75 -7.81 -19.26
N PRO A 289 -7.70 -9.13 -19.53
CA PRO A 289 -8.23 -10.14 -18.61
C PRO A 289 -7.57 -10.04 -17.22
N VAL A 290 -6.32 -9.56 -17.16
CA VAL A 290 -5.58 -9.30 -15.91
C VAL A 290 -6.23 -8.19 -15.10
N ARG A 291 -6.66 -7.08 -15.73
CA ARG A 291 -7.31 -5.97 -15.03
C ARG A 291 -8.67 -6.38 -14.44
N SER A 292 -9.43 -7.21 -15.13
CA SER A 292 -10.67 -7.79 -14.59
C SER A 292 -10.39 -8.66 -13.37
N LYS A 293 -9.33 -9.49 -13.40
CA LYS A 293 -8.90 -10.29 -12.25
C LYS A 293 -8.40 -9.43 -11.09
N LEU A 294 -7.69 -8.34 -11.36
CA LEU A 294 -7.26 -7.36 -10.35
C LEU A 294 -8.47 -6.70 -9.67
N ALA A 295 -9.45 -6.27 -10.46
CA ALA A 295 -10.68 -5.67 -9.95
C ALA A 295 -11.50 -6.65 -9.10
N ALA A 296 -11.64 -7.90 -9.55
CA ALA A 296 -12.31 -8.94 -8.77
C ALA A 296 -11.54 -9.30 -7.48
N THR A 297 -10.22 -9.32 -7.53
CA THR A 297 -9.37 -9.51 -6.34
C THR A 297 -9.55 -8.36 -5.35
N LEU A 298 -9.64 -7.12 -5.83
CA LEU A 298 -9.95 -5.96 -4.98
C LEU A 298 -11.33 -6.11 -4.32
N ILE A 299 -12.37 -6.47 -5.08
CA ILE A 299 -13.71 -6.69 -4.53
C ILE A 299 -13.68 -7.79 -3.46
N ALA A 300 -13.06 -8.93 -3.75
CA ALA A 300 -12.94 -10.03 -2.80
C ALA A 300 -12.22 -9.59 -1.50
N LEU A 301 -11.12 -8.84 -1.59
CA LEU A 301 -10.43 -8.29 -0.43
C LEU A 301 -11.29 -7.30 0.36
N LEU A 302 -12.04 -6.42 -0.32
CA LEU A 302 -12.93 -5.47 0.34
C LEU A 302 -14.08 -6.15 1.08
N LEU A 303 -14.64 -7.20 0.48
CA LEU A 303 -15.71 -8.00 1.06
C LEU A 303 -15.23 -8.87 2.22
N ALA A 304 -14.08 -9.53 2.09
CA ALA A 304 -13.47 -10.38 3.11
C ALA A 304 -12.89 -9.57 4.30
N SER A 305 -12.60 -8.29 4.09
CA SER A 305 -12.01 -7.46 5.15
C SER A 305 -13.02 -6.97 6.19
N ASN A 306 -12.65 -7.09 7.46
CA ASN A 306 -13.44 -6.67 8.63
C ASN A 306 -13.27 -5.19 9.00
N ASP A 307 -12.30 -4.50 8.40
CA ASP A 307 -11.93 -3.12 8.75
C ASP A 307 -12.52 -2.07 7.78
N VAL A 308 -12.88 -2.48 6.55
CA VAL A 308 -13.36 -1.55 5.53
C VAL A 308 -14.88 -1.52 5.48
N TYR A 309 -15.48 -0.39 5.84
CA TYR A 309 -16.92 -0.16 5.75
C TYR A 309 -17.30 1.03 4.87
N ASP A 310 -16.36 1.91 4.54
CA ASP A 310 -16.55 2.95 3.54
C ASP A 310 -16.21 2.41 2.15
N PHE A 311 -17.25 2.31 1.32
CA PHE A 311 -17.13 1.85 -0.06
C PHE A 311 -17.18 2.98 -1.07
N THR A 312 -17.35 4.22 -0.64
CA THR A 312 -17.50 5.41 -1.50
C THR A 312 -16.34 5.56 -2.49
N PRO A 313 -15.05 5.42 -2.09
CA PRO A 313 -13.92 5.58 -3.00
C PRO A 313 -13.92 4.58 -4.16
N TYR A 314 -14.51 3.40 -3.93
CA TYR A 314 -14.45 2.29 -4.86
C TYR A 314 -15.59 2.31 -5.89
N ARG A 315 -16.69 3.04 -5.63
CA ARG A 315 -17.83 3.16 -6.56
C ARG A 315 -17.47 3.79 -7.90
N VAL A 316 -16.44 4.62 -7.93
CA VAL A 316 -15.98 5.36 -9.12
C VAL A 316 -15.08 4.49 -10.01
N LEU A 317 -14.61 3.35 -9.49
CA LEU A 317 -13.73 2.47 -10.24
C LEU A 317 -14.50 1.80 -11.40
N PRO A 318 -13.91 1.74 -12.60
CA PRO A 318 -14.49 1.03 -13.74
C PRO A 318 -14.37 -0.48 -13.49
N PHE A 319 -15.34 -1.03 -12.76
CA PHE A 319 -15.52 -2.47 -12.72
C PHE A 319 -16.02 -2.95 -14.09
N PRO A 320 -15.55 -4.10 -14.60
CA PRO A 320 -16.03 -4.64 -15.86
C PRO A 320 -17.54 -4.88 -15.75
N ALA A 321 -18.31 -3.99 -16.36
CA ALA A 321 -19.77 -4.10 -16.44
C ALA A 321 -20.11 -5.15 -17.49
N GLU A 322 -20.80 -6.22 -17.06
CA GLU A 322 -21.77 -7.09 -17.77
C GLU A 322 -21.55 -7.42 -19.27
N SER A 323 -20.37 -7.20 -19.85
CA SER A 323 -20.08 -7.59 -21.22
C SER A 323 -19.62 -9.04 -21.20
N SER A 324 -20.60 -9.94 -21.18
CA SER A 324 -20.56 -11.28 -21.77
C SER A 324 -19.22 -12.01 -21.66
N GLU A 325 -19.00 -12.79 -20.58
CA GLU A 325 -18.56 -14.20 -20.68
C GLU A 325 -18.35 -14.94 -19.34
N GLU A 326 -18.23 -14.28 -18.18
CA GLU A 326 -18.03 -14.98 -16.90
C GLU A 326 -19.11 -14.64 -15.86
N ALA A 327 -20.14 -15.50 -15.75
CA ALA A 327 -21.23 -15.38 -14.76
C ALA A 327 -20.76 -15.26 -13.29
N THR A 328 -19.51 -15.65 -13.00
CA THR A 328 -18.91 -15.62 -11.67
C THR A 328 -18.37 -14.24 -11.25
N THR A 329 -17.82 -13.45 -12.20
CA THR A 329 -17.47 -12.03 -11.97
C THR A 329 -18.69 -11.22 -11.52
N SER A 330 -19.84 -11.54 -12.12
CA SER A 330 -21.13 -10.92 -11.82
C SER A 330 -21.57 -11.16 -10.38
N VAL A 331 -21.25 -12.30 -9.77
CA VAL A 331 -21.67 -12.60 -8.39
C VAL A 331 -20.97 -11.68 -7.41
N LEU A 332 -19.65 -11.50 -7.51
CA LEU A 332 -18.89 -10.60 -6.62
C LEU A 332 -19.25 -9.13 -6.85
N ALA A 333 -19.43 -8.72 -8.10
CA ALA A 333 -19.85 -7.35 -8.42
C ALA A 333 -21.27 -7.06 -7.89
N GLU A 334 -22.19 -8.01 -8.02
CA GLU A 334 -23.57 -7.89 -7.55
C GLU A 334 -23.63 -7.88 -6.01
N THR A 335 -22.86 -8.74 -5.32
CA THR A 335 -22.80 -8.71 -3.85
C THR A 335 -22.21 -7.40 -3.33
N PHE A 336 -21.18 -6.87 -4.00
CA PHE A 336 -20.62 -5.55 -3.70
C PHE A 336 -21.64 -4.43 -3.93
N LYS A 337 -22.38 -4.47 -5.05
CA LYS A 337 -23.45 -3.52 -5.36
C LYS A 337 -24.57 -3.56 -4.32
N ARG A 338 -24.98 -4.74 -3.86
CA ARG A 338 -26.00 -4.89 -2.79
C ARG A 338 -25.53 -4.34 -1.46
N LEU A 339 -24.26 -4.55 -1.11
CA LEU A 339 -23.68 -4.03 0.12
C LEU A 339 -23.58 -2.49 0.10
N THR A 340 -23.32 -1.91 -1.08
CA THR A 340 -23.20 -0.46 -1.26
C THR A 340 -24.56 0.24 -1.42
N ASP A 341 -25.51 -0.34 -2.16
CA ASP A 341 -26.84 0.22 -2.43
C ASP A 341 -28.01 -0.67 -1.95
N PRO A 342 -28.19 -0.84 -0.63
CA PRO A 342 -29.31 -1.59 -0.04
C PRO A 342 -30.67 -0.90 -0.20
N SER A 343 -30.78 0.24 -0.90
CA SER A 343 -32.05 0.94 -1.16
C SER A 343 -32.84 0.38 -2.34
N SER A 344 -32.25 -0.55 -3.11
CA SER A 344 -32.89 -1.14 -4.30
C SER A 344 -33.74 -2.39 -4.00
N SER A 345 -33.58 -3.03 -2.84
CA SER A 345 -34.46 -4.09 -2.37
C SER A 345 -35.64 -3.49 -1.59
N GLY A 346 -36.85 -3.66 -2.13
CA GLY A 346 -38.03 -2.88 -1.76
C GLY A 346 -38.49 -2.99 -0.29
N GLY A 347 -39.07 -1.89 0.20
CA GLY A 347 -40.04 -1.81 1.30
C GLY A 347 -39.57 -2.23 2.70
N GLU A 348 -39.63 -1.30 3.66
CA GLU A 348 -39.31 -1.44 5.10
C GLU A 348 -39.97 -2.62 5.86
N GLN A 349 -40.87 -3.40 5.26
CA GLN A 349 -41.61 -4.49 5.89
C GLN A 349 -41.24 -5.92 5.42
N ALA A 350 -40.41 -6.08 4.38
CA ALA A 350 -40.00 -7.41 3.87
C ALA A 350 -38.59 -7.86 4.33
N ALA A 351 -37.92 -7.07 5.18
CA ALA A 351 -36.48 -7.16 5.40
C ALA A 351 -35.97 -8.35 6.24
N ALA A 352 -36.78 -8.93 7.12
CA ALA A 352 -36.31 -9.96 8.07
C ALA A 352 -36.27 -11.36 7.44
N ALA A 353 -37.27 -11.76 6.65
CA ALA A 353 -37.30 -13.06 5.97
C ALA A 353 -36.46 -13.10 4.68
N ALA A 354 -36.20 -11.94 4.06
CA ALA A 354 -35.39 -11.83 2.86
C ALA A 354 -33.87 -11.78 3.13
N ALA A 355 -33.43 -11.44 4.35
CA ALA A 355 -32.01 -11.31 4.69
C ALA A 355 -31.23 -12.63 4.52
N ALA A 356 -31.86 -13.78 4.80
CA ALA A 356 -31.24 -15.10 4.66
C ALA A 356 -31.10 -15.57 3.19
N ASP A 357 -31.76 -14.90 2.24
CA ASP A 357 -31.72 -15.20 0.80
C ASP A 357 -31.08 -14.05 -0.01
N GLU A 358 -30.51 -13.05 0.68
CA GLU A 358 -30.05 -11.80 0.08
C GLU A 358 -28.68 -11.92 -0.61
N PHE A 359 -27.86 -12.88 -0.16
CA PHE A 359 -26.55 -13.17 -0.74
C PHE A 359 -26.50 -14.59 -1.31
N ALA A 360 -25.69 -14.76 -2.36
CA ALA A 360 -25.37 -16.05 -2.95
C ALA A 360 -24.92 -17.07 -1.89
N SER A 361 -25.07 -18.36 -2.20
CA SER A 361 -24.62 -19.44 -1.31
C SER A 361 -23.10 -19.39 -1.11
N GLN A 362 -22.61 -19.92 0.02
CA GLN A 362 -21.16 -19.95 0.29
C GLN A 362 -20.38 -20.65 -0.83
N ASP A 363 -20.94 -21.72 -1.41
CA ASP A 363 -20.34 -22.46 -2.52
C ASP A 363 -20.24 -21.60 -3.79
N GLU A 364 -21.24 -20.75 -4.07
CA GLU A 364 -21.21 -19.81 -5.19
C GLU A 364 -20.19 -18.69 -4.98
N LEU A 365 -20.08 -18.18 -3.75
CA LEU A 365 -19.08 -17.17 -3.39
C LEU A 365 -17.66 -17.73 -3.50
N ASP A 366 -17.40 -18.91 -2.94
CA ASP A 366 -16.11 -19.58 -3.01
C ASP A 366 -15.74 -19.90 -4.48
N LYS A 367 -16.71 -20.35 -5.28
CA LYS A 367 -16.51 -20.56 -6.73
C LYS A 367 -16.24 -19.25 -7.47
N ALA A 368 -16.91 -18.16 -7.10
CA ALA A 368 -16.71 -16.86 -7.72
C ALA A 368 -15.31 -16.29 -7.41
N VAL A 369 -14.87 -16.38 -6.16
CA VAL A 369 -13.51 -16.00 -5.74
C VAL A 369 -12.47 -16.86 -6.47
N ALA A 370 -12.66 -18.18 -6.50
CA ALA A 370 -11.74 -19.12 -7.14
C ALA A 370 -11.61 -18.95 -8.66
N SER A 371 -12.68 -18.55 -9.35
CA SER A 371 -12.66 -18.40 -10.82
C SER A 371 -12.20 -17.01 -11.27
N THR A 372 -12.42 -15.99 -10.45
CA THR A 372 -12.31 -14.59 -10.89
C THR A 372 -11.08 -13.86 -10.34
N THR A 373 -10.53 -14.31 -9.21
CA THR A 373 -9.36 -13.65 -8.61
C THR A 373 -8.05 -14.13 -9.24
N LEU A 374 -6.95 -13.46 -8.89
CA LEU A 374 -5.60 -13.85 -9.31
C LEU A 374 -5.18 -15.26 -8.82
N PHE A 375 -5.94 -15.88 -7.91
CA PHE A 375 -5.61 -17.17 -7.30
C PHE A 375 -6.62 -18.24 -7.74
N PRO A 376 -6.44 -18.84 -8.93
CA PRO A 376 -7.30 -19.94 -9.34
C PRO A 376 -7.13 -21.13 -8.41
N SER A 377 -8.22 -21.58 -7.77
CA SER A 377 -8.20 -22.79 -6.95
C SER A 377 -7.85 -23.99 -7.82
N SER A 378 -6.77 -24.68 -7.49
CA SER A 378 -6.45 -25.98 -8.07
C SER A 378 -7.59 -26.97 -7.73
N PRO A 379 -8.06 -27.80 -8.66
CA PRO A 379 -9.25 -28.63 -8.47
C PRO A 379 -9.12 -29.52 -7.22
N SER A 380 -10.12 -29.45 -6.35
CA SER A 380 -10.21 -30.25 -5.12
C SER A 380 -10.13 -31.75 -5.42
N PRO A 381 -9.40 -32.55 -4.62
CA PRO A 381 -9.38 -33.99 -4.77
C PRO A 381 -10.72 -34.59 -4.33
N SER A 382 -11.25 -35.48 -5.17
CA SER A 382 -12.45 -36.28 -4.91
C SER A 382 -12.39 -37.00 -3.56
N PRO A 383 -13.53 -37.16 -2.85
CA PRO A 383 -13.56 -37.91 -1.61
C PRO A 383 -13.50 -39.41 -1.91
N SER A 384 -12.31 -40.01 -1.91
CA SER A 384 -12.17 -41.47 -1.85
C SER A 384 -11.74 -41.89 -0.46
N SER A 385 -12.66 -42.55 0.22
CA SER A 385 -12.48 -43.30 1.45
C SER A 385 -11.37 -44.36 1.31
N SER A 386 -10.37 -44.32 2.18
CA SER A 386 -9.82 -45.52 2.82
C SER A 386 -8.80 -45.15 3.90
N SER A 387 -9.05 -45.68 5.08
CA SER A 387 -8.17 -45.76 6.25
C SER A 387 -6.79 -46.35 5.96
N SER A 388 -5.74 -45.70 6.43
CA SER A 388 -4.62 -46.36 7.13
C SER A 388 -3.70 -45.34 7.80
N SER A 389 -3.31 -45.69 9.01
CA SER A 389 -2.47 -44.92 9.92
C SER A 389 -1.00 -45.01 9.53
N SER A 390 -0.29 -43.88 9.47
CA SER A 390 1.15 -43.81 9.73
C SER A 390 1.60 -42.35 9.87
N GLU A 391 2.25 -42.05 11.00
CA GLU A 391 3.00 -40.83 11.28
C GLU A 391 3.90 -40.41 10.12
N SER A 392 3.83 -39.14 9.72
CA SER A 392 4.83 -38.47 8.89
C SER A 392 4.71 -36.95 9.08
N ALA A 393 5.87 -36.28 9.12
CA ALA A 393 6.17 -34.88 9.43
C ALA A 393 5.21 -33.80 8.88
N PRO A 394 5.20 -32.58 9.48
CA PRO A 394 4.42 -31.46 8.96
C PRO A 394 4.96 -31.02 7.60
N SER A 395 4.30 -31.46 6.54
CA SER A 395 4.56 -31.02 5.17
C SER A 395 4.17 -29.55 5.04
N ALA A 396 5.09 -28.75 4.50
CA ALA A 396 4.91 -27.34 4.20
C ALA A 396 3.57 -27.11 3.47
N ALA A 397 2.69 -26.32 4.08
CA ALA A 397 1.44 -25.92 3.45
C ALA A 397 1.76 -25.19 2.13
N THR A 398 1.19 -25.67 1.02
CA THR A 398 1.35 -25.05 -0.29
C THR A 398 0.84 -23.60 -0.23
N PRO A 399 1.62 -22.58 -0.68
CA PRO A 399 1.28 -21.16 -0.53
C PRO A 399 -0.08 -20.77 -1.14
N ALA A 400 -0.52 -21.47 -2.19
CA ALA A 400 -1.81 -21.25 -2.83
C ALA A 400 -3.03 -21.50 -1.92
N ARG A 401 -2.91 -22.37 -0.89
CA ARG A 401 -4.02 -22.64 0.05
C ARG A 401 -4.26 -21.49 1.03
N THR A 402 -3.23 -20.67 1.25
CA THR A 402 -3.22 -19.64 2.26
C THR A 402 -3.83 -18.33 1.76
N ALA A 403 -3.51 -17.93 0.52
CA ALA A 403 -4.12 -16.75 -0.11
C ALA A 403 -5.65 -16.89 -0.22
N HIS A 404 -6.15 -18.11 -0.44
CA HIS A 404 -7.58 -18.41 -0.49
C HIS A 404 -8.30 -18.14 0.84
N PHE A 405 -7.62 -18.26 1.99
CA PHE A 405 -8.24 -17.96 3.28
C PHE A 405 -8.48 -16.46 3.46
N LEU A 406 -7.56 -15.61 3.00
CA LEU A 406 -7.66 -14.15 3.09
C LEU A 406 -8.67 -13.55 2.10
N LEU A 407 -8.86 -14.23 0.98
CA LEU A 407 -9.86 -13.89 -0.03
C LEU A 407 -11.20 -14.57 0.22
N ARG A 408 -11.31 -15.40 1.27
CA ARG A 408 -12.56 -16.10 1.58
C ARG A 408 -13.59 -15.08 2.03
N VAL A 409 -14.61 -14.94 1.21
CA VAL A 409 -15.76 -14.10 1.53
C VAL A 409 -16.75 -14.97 2.29
N ASP A 410 -16.83 -14.78 3.61
CA ASP A 410 -17.77 -15.51 4.46
C ASP A 410 -19.15 -14.85 4.42
N ARG A 411 -20.19 -15.64 4.13
CA ARG A 411 -21.58 -15.16 4.05
C ARG A 411 -22.05 -14.55 5.37
N ASP A 412 -21.70 -15.15 6.49
CA ASP A 412 -22.14 -14.68 7.81
C ASP A 412 -21.47 -13.34 8.14
N GLN A 413 -20.21 -13.18 7.75
CA GLN A 413 -19.48 -11.92 7.87
C GLN A 413 -20.11 -10.83 6.98
N LEU A 414 -20.53 -11.15 5.76
CA LEU A 414 -21.23 -10.21 4.88
C LEU A 414 -22.57 -9.75 5.47
N LEU A 415 -23.36 -10.67 6.02
CA LEU A 415 -24.60 -10.35 6.71
C LEU A 415 -24.35 -9.45 7.91
N LYS A 416 -23.35 -9.78 8.74
CA LYS A 416 -22.94 -8.93 9.86
C LYS A 416 -22.55 -7.53 9.39
N LYS A 417 -21.76 -7.44 8.34
CA LYS A 417 -21.30 -6.18 7.76
C LYS A 417 -22.47 -5.34 7.22
N GLN A 418 -23.41 -5.98 6.53
CA GLN A 418 -24.61 -5.32 6.04
C GLN A 418 -25.49 -4.79 7.17
N THR A 419 -25.69 -5.57 8.24
CA THR A 419 -26.46 -5.15 9.43
C THR A 419 -25.82 -3.94 10.10
N LEU A 420 -24.49 -3.93 10.25
CA LEU A 420 -23.76 -2.77 10.79
C LEU A 420 -23.92 -1.52 9.92
N LEU A 421 -23.89 -1.66 8.59
CA LEU A 421 -24.12 -0.55 7.66
C LEU A 421 -25.57 -0.04 7.71
N ARG A 422 -26.56 -0.93 7.86
CA ARG A 422 -27.98 -0.54 8.05
C ARG A 422 -28.16 0.26 9.33
N PHE A 423 -27.52 -0.17 10.42
CA PHE A 423 -27.52 0.58 11.68
C PHE A 423 -26.90 1.97 11.53
N ALA A 424 -25.71 2.04 10.92
CA ALA A 424 -25.04 3.32 10.72
C ALA A 424 -25.84 4.29 9.85
N ARG A 425 -26.57 3.80 8.83
CA ARG A 425 -27.53 4.61 8.04
C ARG A 425 -28.70 5.12 8.86
N LEU A 426 -29.27 4.28 9.74
CA LEU A 426 -30.33 4.72 10.66
C LEU A 426 -29.84 5.89 11.54
N CYS A 427 -28.60 5.82 12.02
CA CYS A 427 -28.00 6.91 12.80
C CYS A 427 -27.76 8.17 11.94
N GLU A 428 -27.38 8.00 10.67
CA GLU A 428 -27.22 9.11 9.72
C GLU A 428 -28.56 9.81 9.45
N ASP A 429 -29.62 9.06 9.16
CA ASP A 429 -30.97 9.57 8.88
C ASP A 429 -31.57 10.34 10.07
N LYS A 430 -31.34 9.84 11.29
CA LYS A 430 -31.79 10.52 12.52
C LYS A 430 -30.97 11.79 12.77
N GLY A 431 -29.68 11.73 12.48
CA GLY A 431 -28.74 12.84 12.63
C GLY A 431 -28.10 12.88 14.02
N VAL A 432 -26.94 13.54 14.05
CA VAL A 432 -26.11 13.71 15.26
C VAL A 432 -26.85 14.53 16.32
N GLY A 433 -26.75 14.10 17.58
CA GLY A 433 -27.36 14.74 18.75
C GLY A 433 -28.74 14.19 19.14
N LYS A 434 -29.31 13.28 18.34
CA LYS A 434 -30.59 12.62 18.65
C LYS A 434 -30.38 11.26 19.31
N SER A 435 -31.36 10.85 20.11
CA SER A 435 -31.43 9.51 20.70
C SER A 435 -32.31 8.59 19.85
N VAL A 436 -31.86 7.35 19.63
CA VAL A 436 -32.61 6.28 18.95
C VAL A 436 -32.99 5.22 19.98
N ARG A 437 -34.26 4.79 20.00
CA ARG A 437 -34.75 3.75 20.93
C ARG A 437 -34.37 2.35 20.44
N TYR A 438 -34.19 1.41 21.36
CA TYR A 438 -33.85 0.01 21.01
C TYR A 438 -34.90 -0.62 20.12
N ASP A 439 -36.20 -0.36 20.34
CA ASP A 439 -37.30 -0.86 19.50
C ASP A 439 -37.11 -0.50 18.01
N GLU A 440 -36.66 0.73 17.77
CA GLU A 440 -36.43 1.24 16.42
C GLU A 440 -35.20 0.59 15.79
N ILE A 441 -34.14 0.36 16.58
CA ILE A 441 -32.94 -0.33 16.15
C ILE A 441 -33.27 -1.80 15.83
N ALA A 442 -33.90 -2.52 16.75
CA ALA A 442 -34.31 -3.92 16.59
C ALA A 442 -35.17 -4.12 15.34
N LYS A 443 -36.16 -3.24 15.13
CA LYS A 443 -37.02 -3.26 13.94
C LYS A 443 -36.22 -3.05 12.65
N ARG A 444 -35.25 -2.12 12.65
CA ARG A 444 -34.45 -1.82 11.45
C ARG A 444 -33.43 -2.90 11.12
N LEU A 445 -32.90 -3.57 12.14
CA LEU A 445 -31.96 -4.69 12.00
C LEU A 445 -32.67 -6.03 11.76
N GLY A 446 -33.99 -6.11 11.95
CA GLY A 446 -34.76 -7.33 11.75
C GLY A 446 -34.62 -8.35 12.88
N LEU A 447 -34.13 -7.93 14.05
CA LEU A 447 -33.90 -8.81 15.21
C LEU A 447 -35.22 -9.27 15.86
N SER A 448 -36.31 -8.51 15.71
CA SER A 448 -37.57 -8.78 16.42
C SER A 448 -38.49 -9.84 15.76
N ALA A 449 -38.03 -10.56 14.74
CA ALA A 449 -38.88 -11.52 14.01
C ALA A 449 -38.95 -12.92 14.66
N SER A 450 -38.14 -13.20 15.68
CA SER A 450 -38.26 -14.43 16.50
C SER A 450 -39.35 -14.33 17.58
N ALA A 451 -39.78 -13.13 17.96
CA ALA A 451 -40.77 -12.87 19.03
C ALA A 451 -42.25 -13.08 18.59
N GLY A 452 -42.49 -13.86 17.55
CA GLY A 452 -43.72 -13.77 16.75
C GLY A 452 -44.51 -15.06 16.51
N ALA A 453 -44.57 -16.01 17.45
CA ALA A 453 -45.60 -17.07 17.41
C ALA A 453 -45.84 -17.79 18.76
N GLY A 454 -45.92 -17.06 19.87
CA GLY A 454 -46.32 -17.64 21.16
C GLY A 454 -46.73 -16.55 22.15
N ALA A 455 -48.03 -16.27 22.25
CA ALA A 455 -48.60 -15.19 23.07
C ALA A 455 -48.57 -15.48 24.59
N SER A 456 -47.46 -16.00 25.11
CA SER A 456 -47.19 -16.14 26.55
C SER A 456 -45.86 -15.47 26.88
N GLY A 457 -45.86 -14.13 26.78
CA GLY A 457 -44.71 -13.28 27.08
C GLY A 457 -44.25 -13.43 28.52
N GLY A 458 -42.97 -13.76 28.67
CA GLY A 458 -42.21 -13.60 29.90
C GLY A 458 -41.28 -12.40 29.76
N GLU A 459 -41.07 -11.67 30.85
CA GLU A 459 -40.12 -10.54 30.97
C GLU A 459 -38.70 -10.91 30.49
N GLU A 460 -38.37 -12.20 30.44
CA GLU A 460 -37.08 -12.73 29.98
C GLU A 460 -36.83 -12.56 28.46
N GLU A 461 -37.87 -12.61 27.61
CA GLU A 461 -37.70 -12.47 26.15
C GLU A 461 -37.37 -11.02 25.74
N ASP A 462 -37.92 -10.04 26.47
CA ASP A 462 -37.66 -8.62 26.24
C ASP A 462 -36.24 -8.21 26.68
N GLU A 463 -35.68 -8.89 27.69
CA GLU A 463 -34.29 -8.69 28.12
C GLU A 463 -33.29 -9.20 27.06
N GLU A 464 -33.51 -10.39 26.50
CA GLU A 464 -32.63 -10.99 25.48
C GLU A 464 -32.56 -10.14 24.20
N ALA A 465 -33.70 -9.65 23.71
CA ALA A 465 -33.75 -8.77 22.54
C ALA A 465 -33.01 -7.44 22.77
N GLY A 466 -33.04 -6.92 23.99
CA GLY A 466 -32.26 -5.76 24.40
C GLY A 466 -30.76 -6.02 24.33
N GLU A 467 -30.30 -7.14 24.89
CA GLU A 467 -28.88 -7.54 24.91
C GLU A 467 -28.30 -7.73 23.50
N GLU A 468 -29.08 -8.29 22.57
CA GLU A 468 -28.68 -8.40 21.17
C GLU A 468 -28.45 -7.03 20.53
N VAL A 469 -29.40 -6.09 20.71
CA VAL A 469 -29.28 -4.72 20.19
C VAL A 469 -28.04 -4.04 20.78
N GLU A 470 -27.78 -4.20 22.07
CA GLU A 470 -26.59 -3.63 22.71
C GLU A 470 -25.30 -4.19 22.11
N THR A 471 -25.26 -5.49 21.84
CA THR A 471 -24.13 -6.14 21.18
C THR A 471 -23.87 -5.55 19.79
N TRP A 472 -24.91 -5.33 18.98
CA TRP A 472 -24.79 -4.69 17.67
C TRP A 472 -24.33 -3.23 17.76
N VAL A 473 -24.84 -2.47 18.72
CA VAL A 473 -24.41 -1.08 18.94
C VAL A 473 -22.94 -1.03 19.35
N ILE A 474 -22.51 -1.91 20.26
CA ILE A 474 -21.11 -2.02 20.69
C ILE A 474 -20.21 -2.37 19.51
N ASP A 475 -20.60 -3.34 18.68
CA ASP A 475 -19.82 -3.73 17.51
C ASP A 475 -19.74 -2.59 16.47
N ALA A 476 -20.80 -1.81 16.28
CA ALA A 476 -20.77 -0.63 15.42
C ALA A 476 -19.86 0.49 15.96
N ILE A 477 -19.79 0.66 17.28
CA ILE A 477 -18.84 1.60 17.93
C ILE A 477 -17.40 1.10 17.76
N ARG A 478 -17.16 -0.20 17.96
CA ARG A 478 -15.83 -0.81 17.77
C ARG A 478 -15.35 -0.68 16.33
N ALA A 479 -16.26 -0.86 15.36
CA ALA A 479 -16.02 -0.63 13.95
C ALA A 479 -15.87 0.87 13.57
N SER A 480 -15.99 1.79 14.54
CA SER A 480 -15.91 3.24 14.34
C SER A 480 -16.94 3.81 13.36
N LEU A 481 -18.05 3.11 13.15
CA LEU A 481 -19.15 3.57 12.29
C LEU A 481 -19.99 4.64 12.97
N VAL A 482 -20.17 4.50 14.28
CA VAL A 482 -20.91 5.43 15.11
C VAL A 482 -20.15 5.68 16.40
N GLN A 483 -20.37 6.85 16.99
CA GLN A 483 -19.90 7.22 18.32
C GLN A 483 -21.09 7.77 19.09
N GLY A 484 -21.26 7.34 20.33
CA GLY A 484 -22.42 7.72 21.11
C GLY A 484 -22.39 7.21 22.54
N ARG A 485 -23.48 7.43 23.26
CA ARG A 485 -23.69 6.90 24.61
C ARG A 485 -24.93 6.02 24.62
N LEU A 486 -24.75 4.80 25.08
CA LEU A 486 -25.83 3.88 25.35
C LEU A 486 -26.44 4.19 26.73
N SER A 487 -27.76 4.19 26.83
CA SER A 487 -28.50 4.42 28.08
C SER A 487 -29.48 3.26 28.30
N GLN A 488 -28.98 2.22 28.96
CA GLN A 488 -29.70 1.00 29.28
C GLN A 488 -31.04 1.23 30.02
N PRO A 489 -31.14 2.11 31.05
CA PRO A 489 -32.41 2.32 31.75
C PRO A 489 -33.52 2.91 30.87
N THR A 490 -33.13 3.63 29.83
CA THR A 490 -34.06 4.26 28.87
C THR A 490 -34.15 3.49 27.55
N GLN A 491 -33.40 2.39 27.41
CA GLN A 491 -33.22 1.63 26.18
C GLN A 491 -33.03 2.55 24.96
N SER A 492 -32.06 3.45 25.06
CA SER A 492 -31.78 4.43 24.01
C SER A 492 -30.30 4.64 23.76
N PHE A 493 -29.95 4.97 22.52
CA PHE A 493 -28.60 5.29 22.08
C PHE A 493 -28.53 6.74 21.61
N LEU A 494 -27.76 7.58 22.30
CA LEU A 494 -27.51 8.97 21.94
C LEU A 494 -26.35 9.06 20.95
N ILE A 495 -26.62 9.59 19.76
CA ILE A 495 -25.64 9.69 18.67
C ILE A 495 -24.79 10.95 18.85
N THR A 496 -23.47 10.80 18.96
CA THR A 496 -22.49 11.90 19.01
C THR A 496 -21.78 12.11 17.67
N ARG A 497 -21.53 11.04 16.92
CA ARG A 497 -20.91 11.08 15.59
C ARG A 497 -21.35 9.88 14.77
N VAL A 498 -21.46 10.05 13.46
CA VAL A 498 -21.70 8.98 12.49
C VAL A 498 -20.65 9.11 11.39
N ALA A 499 -20.06 8.00 10.98
CA ALA A 499 -19.18 7.95 9.82
C ALA A 499 -20.01 8.18 8.55
N PRO A 500 -19.60 9.09 7.64
CA PRO A 500 -20.32 9.30 6.40
C PRO A 500 -20.23 8.05 5.52
N LEU A 501 -21.37 7.44 5.21
CA LEU A 501 -21.41 6.22 4.39
C LEU A 501 -21.54 6.51 2.89
N SER A 502 -21.96 7.73 2.53
CA SER A 502 -21.94 8.22 1.15
C SER A 502 -21.82 9.74 1.12
N PHE A 503 -20.94 10.24 0.27
CA PHE A 503 -20.67 11.67 0.10
C PHE A 503 -20.80 12.07 -1.37
N ALA A 504 -21.83 11.60 -2.07
CA ALA A 504 -22.03 11.93 -3.48
C ALA A 504 -23.50 12.15 -3.83
N SER A 505 -23.72 13.19 -4.62
CA SER A 505 -24.98 13.63 -5.23
C SER A 505 -25.75 12.44 -5.80
N SER A 506 -26.93 12.17 -5.25
CA SER A 506 -27.95 11.37 -5.94
C SER A 506 -28.33 12.09 -7.23
N SER A 507 -27.59 11.83 -8.30
CA SER A 507 -27.99 12.20 -9.67
C SER A 507 -29.22 11.40 -10.12
N SER A 508 -29.65 10.39 -9.35
CA SER A 508 -30.94 9.73 -9.49
C SER A 508 -32.00 10.45 -8.64
N SER A 509 -32.61 11.48 -9.23
CA SER A 509 -34.03 11.90 -9.15
C SER A 509 -34.96 11.38 -8.02
N SER A 510 -34.49 11.28 -6.78
CA SER A 510 -35.27 10.98 -5.58
C SER A 510 -35.21 12.20 -4.66
N SER A 511 -36.31 12.92 -4.62
CA SER A 511 -36.44 14.33 -4.24
C SER A 511 -36.42 14.61 -2.73
N SER A 512 -35.50 14.04 -1.95
CA SER A 512 -35.50 14.28 -0.50
C SER A 512 -34.15 14.27 0.23
N SER A 513 -33.04 13.82 -0.38
CA SER A 513 -31.74 13.93 0.27
C SER A 513 -31.11 15.27 -0.09
N THR A 514 -31.25 16.28 0.78
CA THR A 514 -30.36 17.45 0.80
C THR A 514 -28.94 16.93 0.69
N SER A 515 -28.15 17.38 -0.30
CA SER A 515 -26.79 16.85 -0.41
C SER A 515 -26.07 17.18 0.89
N SER A 516 -25.31 16.23 1.45
CA SER A 516 -24.52 16.48 2.67
C SER A 516 -23.68 17.75 2.54
N TRP A 517 -23.23 18.06 1.32
CA TRP A 517 -22.60 19.32 0.94
C TRP A 517 -23.46 20.58 1.17
N GLN A 518 -24.76 20.55 0.87
CA GLN A 518 -25.67 21.66 1.16
C GLN A 518 -25.80 21.90 2.66
N VAL A 519 -25.93 20.83 3.46
CA VAL A 519 -26.01 20.95 4.92
C VAL A 519 -24.70 21.53 5.49
N ILE A 520 -23.56 21.09 4.97
CA ILE A 520 -22.24 21.62 5.36
C ILE A 520 -22.12 23.09 4.96
N GLN A 521 -22.53 23.44 3.74
CA GLN A 521 -22.50 24.82 3.25
C GLN A 521 -23.36 25.73 4.12
N GLU A 522 -24.60 25.34 4.42
CA GLU A 522 -25.52 26.11 5.28
C GLU A 522 -24.92 26.32 6.68
N ARG A 523 -24.32 25.27 7.27
CA ARG A 523 -23.64 25.38 8.56
C ARG A 523 -22.43 26.30 8.51
N LEU A 524 -21.62 26.21 7.45
CA LEU A 524 -20.46 27.08 7.25
C LEU A 524 -20.87 28.54 7.06
N GLU A 525 -21.94 28.80 6.31
CA GLU A 525 -22.51 30.13 6.15
C GLU A 525 -23.04 30.68 7.48
N GLY A 526 -23.71 29.84 8.28
CA GLY A 526 -24.14 30.18 9.63
C GLY A 526 -22.98 30.52 10.57
N TRP A 527 -21.91 29.73 10.55
CA TRP A 527 -20.70 29.98 11.33
C TRP A 527 -19.95 31.23 10.88
N LYS A 528 -19.85 31.44 9.57
CA LYS A 528 -19.29 32.68 8.99
C LYS A 528 -20.07 33.90 9.48
N GLY A 529 -21.40 33.87 9.38
CA GLY A 529 -22.24 34.95 9.88
C GLY A 529 -22.14 35.17 11.39
N ALA A 530 -21.92 34.11 12.19
CA ALA A 530 -21.69 34.23 13.62
C ALA A 530 -20.33 34.88 13.94
N LEU A 531 -19.27 34.49 13.23
CA LEU A 531 -17.95 35.10 13.35
C LEU A 531 -17.97 36.57 12.95
N ASP A 532 -18.66 36.92 11.86
CA ASP A 532 -18.81 38.31 11.40
C ASP A 532 -19.53 39.19 12.44
N ARG A 533 -20.49 38.64 13.19
CA ARG A 533 -21.14 39.36 14.29
C ARG A 533 -20.20 39.59 15.47
N VAL A 534 -19.36 38.61 15.79
CA VAL A 534 -18.38 38.73 16.88
C VAL A 534 -17.31 39.76 16.51
N THR A 535 -16.77 39.71 15.29
CA THR A 535 -15.77 40.69 14.83
C THR A 535 -16.36 42.11 14.80
N ALA A 536 -17.58 42.30 14.28
CA ALA A 536 -18.25 43.60 14.31
C ALA A 536 -18.48 44.13 15.75
N THR A 537 -18.76 43.23 16.70
CA THR A 537 -18.92 43.61 18.11
C THR A 537 -17.59 44.02 18.74
N VAL A 538 -16.49 43.33 18.39
CA VAL A 538 -15.12 43.67 18.84
C VAL A 538 -14.64 44.98 18.22
N GLU A 539 -14.89 45.20 16.93
CA GLU A 539 -14.54 46.47 16.26
C GLU A 539 -15.32 47.65 16.86
N LYS A 540 -16.62 47.46 17.13
CA LYS A 540 -17.43 48.47 17.80
C LYS A 540 -16.95 48.77 19.21
N SER A 541 -16.55 47.76 19.99
CA SER A 541 -16.02 47.97 21.34
C SER A 541 -14.65 48.65 21.33
N LEU A 542 -13.78 48.31 20.37
CA LEU A 542 -12.49 48.98 20.14
C LEU A 542 -12.68 50.44 19.72
N ALA A 543 -13.62 50.75 18.83
CA ALA A 543 -13.91 52.12 18.41
C ALA A 543 -14.44 52.99 19.57
N VAL A 544 -15.32 52.44 20.41
CA VAL A 544 -15.84 53.12 21.60
C VAL A 544 -14.73 53.35 22.65
N SER A 545 -13.82 52.38 22.82
CA SER A 545 -12.66 52.51 23.71
C SER A 545 -11.63 53.52 23.20
N GLY A 546 -11.43 53.60 21.88
CA GLY A 546 -10.55 54.60 21.24
C GLY A 546 -11.11 56.04 21.34
N ALA A 547 -12.42 56.22 21.13
CA ALA A 547 -13.05 57.55 21.15
C ALA A 547 -13.06 58.20 22.56
N SER A 548 -13.14 57.39 23.63
CA SER A 548 -13.13 57.86 25.02
C SER A 548 -11.74 58.28 25.55
N SER A 549 -10.67 58.03 24.78
CA SER A 549 -9.29 58.42 25.15
C SER A 549 -8.85 59.80 24.61
N SER A 550 -9.61 60.44 23.72
CA SER A 550 -9.20 61.70 23.05
C SER A 550 -9.91 62.97 23.54
N GLN A 551 -10.88 62.87 24.44
CA GLN A 551 -11.64 64.02 24.95
C GLN A 551 -11.71 64.01 26.49
N GLY A 552 -10.56 64.19 27.13
CA GLY A 552 -10.47 64.17 28.60
C GLY A 552 -9.21 64.78 29.20
N GLY A 553 -8.49 65.62 28.46
CA GLY A 553 -7.54 66.55 29.06
C GLY A 553 -8.30 67.72 29.71
N ALA A 554 -8.24 67.78 31.04
CA ALA A 554 -8.65 68.88 31.92
C ALA A 554 -10.16 69.01 32.25
N ARG A 555 -10.58 68.37 33.35
CA ARG A 555 -10.86 69.06 34.64
C ARG A 555 -11.60 68.16 35.63
N GLY A 556 -11.14 68.20 36.88
CA GLY A 556 -12.03 68.18 38.04
C GLY A 556 -12.19 66.82 38.72
N GLY A 557 -11.53 66.67 39.87
CA GLY A 557 -11.71 65.53 40.76
C GLY A 557 -13.13 65.39 41.29
N GLY A 558 -13.55 64.15 41.48
CA GLY A 558 -14.83 63.77 42.06
C GLY A 558 -14.77 62.34 42.54
N ARG A 559 -14.30 62.17 43.78
CA ARG A 559 -14.22 60.93 44.54
C ARG A 559 -15.62 60.53 45.01
N PHE A 560 -16.31 59.61 44.34
CA PHE A 560 -17.48 58.85 44.82
C PHE A 560 -17.58 57.60 43.92
N GLY A 561 -17.34 56.39 44.42
CA GLY A 561 -18.37 55.56 45.06
C GLY A 561 -18.46 54.24 44.29
N ALA A 562 -17.47 53.36 44.47
CA ALA A 562 -17.46 52.04 43.87
C ALA A 562 -18.13 51.06 44.85
N GLU A 563 -19.45 50.88 44.76
CA GLU A 563 -20.12 49.73 45.41
C GLU A 563 -21.52 49.35 44.88
N GLU A 564 -22.04 49.94 43.80
CA GLU A 564 -23.45 49.74 43.42
C GLU A 564 -23.67 49.30 41.96
N LEU A 565 -22.96 48.26 41.49
CA LEU A 565 -23.20 47.69 40.15
C LEU A 565 -23.09 46.16 40.05
N VAL A 566 -23.02 45.46 41.18
CA VAL A 566 -23.01 43.98 41.20
C VAL A 566 -24.42 43.37 41.35
N ASN A 567 -25.44 44.15 41.73
CA ASN A 567 -26.76 43.61 42.06
C ASN A 567 -27.80 43.57 40.92
N HIS A 568 -27.50 44.04 39.70
CA HIS A 568 -28.52 44.10 38.64
C HIS A 568 -28.47 43.01 37.57
N HIS A 569 -27.51 42.08 37.61
CA HIS A 569 -27.42 40.97 36.64
C HIS A 569 -27.94 39.61 37.15
N HIS A 570 -28.39 39.50 38.40
CA HIS A 570 -28.85 38.22 38.96
C HIS A 570 -30.37 38.01 38.93
N GLN A 571 -31.15 38.92 38.34
CA GLN A 571 -32.63 38.88 38.41
C GLN A 571 -33.35 38.71 37.05
N GLN A 572 -32.63 38.29 36.00
CA GLN A 572 -33.22 38.00 34.68
C GLN A 572 -33.03 36.55 34.20
N ALA A 573 -32.65 35.63 35.08
CA ALA A 573 -32.44 34.21 34.74
C ALA A 573 -33.48 33.24 35.35
N VAL A 574 -34.66 33.72 35.78
CA VAL A 574 -35.70 32.86 36.38
C VAL A 574 -37.02 32.81 35.60
N GLU A 575 -37.20 33.58 34.51
CA GLU A 575 -38.39 33.42 33.67
C GLU A 575 -38.05 33.56 32.18
N ALA A 576 -37.66 32.43 31.56
CA ALA A 576 -37.88 32.09 30.15
C ALA A 576 -37.56 30.61 29.91
#